data_AF-A0AB36J0R1-F1
#
_entry.id   AF-A0AB36J0R1-F1
#
_cell.length_a   1.000
_cell.length_b   1.000
_cell.length_c   1.000
_cell.angle_alpha   90.00
_cell.angle_beta   90.00
_cell.angle_gamma   90.00
#
_symmetry.space_group_name_H-M   'P 1'
#
loop_
_entity.id
_entity.type
_entity.pdbx_description
1 polymer ?
#
loop_
_entity_poly.entity_id
_entity_poly.type
_entity_poly.pdbx_seq_one_letter_code
_entity_poly.pdbx_strand_id
1 'polypeptide(L)'
;MNATELTIVAEAPARGAGLNQVIGLSIAAVVIAVAMLWIGHAHRTHRIEWLTRVADRLGEKFHRPNWVALPVLVFTTSIICALFGFIWDVSWHIGNGRDPGPLANPAHYFIIIGLFGIFVGGMLAVVLPFGKPGPAAVRITENWYAPVGGVLMAGCGLYAMIGFPLDDIWHRIFGQDVTLWGPTHLMMIGGACFSLFAVLMLEREGEAQEVGEVYHGPFITLLRYLSFGGLFIGLSVYQIEFDFGVPQFRLVFQPMLIAAAAALAAVAARVTMGRGAAVVAALFAIALRGGVALLVGPILGAPINWFPLYLGPAVVVELVALTPLFKRPIAFGAVSGLAVATVGLWLESLWIGAVYHYPWPTKMWGEALAMSVPVAVLTGICGALFGMVLTGQRLPGRRIGIAVVALTVLVIGGAVANGLHIVVPRQNTATIALTDQPSPPGRRMVTADVQLTPPDMVSNNPEWLTILSWQGRMENNRGLMVDRLAKVGPGHYRSTQPVPAWGSWKTLLRVQDGYTLTAVPIYEPADDAIPAPEVPALASSTRPFVLEVTILQRERDQGAPTWLFTAGSIVVLFLTLMVITALTWGAGRLGYATGEPEPVEEKQPVPGAPRAA
;
A
#
# COMPACT_ATOMS: atom_id res chain seq x y z
N MET A 1 -10.49 -50.69 -27.42
CA MET A 1 -10.32 -49.23 -27.43
C MET A 1 -10.97 -48.71 -26.17
N ASN A 2 -10.19 -48.54 -25.10
CA ASN A 2 -10.69 -47.96 -23.85
C ASN A 2 -10.11 -46.56 -23.74
N ALA A 3 -11.00 -45.57 -23.75
CA ALA A 3 -10.68 -44.17 -23.53
C ALA A 3 -10.16 -44.01 -22.10
N THR A 4 -8.90 -43.64 -21.97
CA THR A 4 -8.33 -43.11 -20.74
C THR A 4 -8.97 -41.75 -20.48
N GLU A 5 -9.90 -41.71 -19.54
CA GLU A 5 -10.32 -40.45 -18.91
C GLU A 5 -9.10 -39.83 -18.24
N LEU A 6 -8.58 -38.76 -18.82
CA LEU A 6 -7.70 -37.83 -18.12
C LEU A 6 -8.56 -37.08 -17.10
N THR A 7 -8.67 -37.62 -15.90
CA THR A 7 -9.07 -36.84 -14.73
C THR A 7 -8.00 -35.77 -14.52
N ILE A 8 -8.33 -34.54 -14.93
CA ILE A 8 -7.58 -33.35 -14.55
C ILE A 8 -7.74 -33.23 -13.04
N VAL A 9 -6.76 -33.73 -12.29
CA VAL A 9 -6.69 -33.55 -10.84
C VAL A 9 -6.61 -32.04 -10.60
N ALA A 10 -7.68 -31.48 -10.05
CA ALA A 10 -7.67 -30.11 -9.57
C ALA A 10 -6.55 -29.99 -8.55
N GLU A 11 -5.59 -29.11 -8.82
CA GLU A 11 -4.56 -28.73 -7.86
C GLU A 11 -5.26 -28.30 -6.57
N ALA A 12 -4.80 -28.78 -5.42
CA ALA A 12 -5.34 -28.35 -4.14
C ALA A 12 -5.27 -26.80 -4.06
N PRO A 13 -6.30 -26.11 -3.54
CA PRO A 13 -6.42 -24.65 -3.57
C PRO A 13 -5.28 -23.89 -2.86
N ALA A 14 -4.30 -24.61 -2.29
CA ALA A 14 -3.17 -24.07 -1.56
C ALA A 14 -1.90 -23.82 -2.41
N ARG A 15 -1.86 -24.19 -3.70
CA ARG A 15 -0.64 -24.10 -4.54
C ARG A 15 -0.72 -23.15 -5.74
N GLY A 16 -1.75 -22.33 -5.84
CA GLY A 16 -1.92 -21.36 -6.93
C GLY A 16 -3.30 -21.46 -7.58
N ALA A 17 -3.51 -20.66 -8.63
CA ALA A 17 -4.71 -20.65 -9.43
C ALA A 17 -4.90 -21.97 -10.18
N GLY A 18 -6.13 -22.51 -10.18
CA GLY A 18 -6.46 -23.67 -11.00
C GLY A 18 -6.19 -23.43 -12.49
N LEU A 19 -5.66 -24.43 -13.19
CA LEU A 19 -5.22 -24.31 -14.59
C LEU A 19 -6.29 -23.74 -15.54
N ASN A 20 -7.56 -24.07 -15.32
CA ASN A 20 -8.67 -23.53 -16.11
C ASN A 20 -8.79 -21.99 -16.00
N GLN A 21 -8.56 -21.43 -14.80
CA GLN A 21 -8.57 -19.98 -14.61
C GLN A 21 -7.35 -19.34 -15.29
N VAL A 22 -6.17 -19.96 -15.17
CA VAL A 22 -4.94 -19.48 -15.83
C VAL A 22 -5.12 -19.42 -17.35
N ILE A 23 -5.63 -20.49 -17.96
CA ILE A 23 -5.89 -20.55 -19.40
C ILE A 23 -6.95 -19.50 -19.80
N GLY A 24 -8.07 -19.44 -19.08
CA GLY A 24 -9.14 -18.48 -19.37
C GLY A 24 -8.67 -17.02 -19.30
N LEU A 25 -7.93 -16.67 -18.25
CA LEU A 25 -7.35 -15.35 -18.07
C LEU A 25 -6.30 -15.04 -19.15
N SER A 26 -5.49 -16.02 -19.54
CA SER A 26 -4.48 -15.86 -20.60
C SER A 26 -5.14 -15.59 -21.96
N ILE A 27 -6.20 -16.32 -22.31
CA ILE A 27 -6.96 -16.10 -23.54
C ILE A 27 -7.61 -14.70 -23.52
N ALA A 28 -8.27 -14.35 -22.41
CA ALA A 28 -8.89 -13.04 -22.25
C ALA A 28 -7.84 -11.92 -22.39
N ALA A 29 -6.67 -12.06 -21.77
CA ALA A 29 -5.57 -11.11 -21.86
C ALA A 29 -5.08 -10.95 -23.30
N VAL A 30 -4.91 -12.04 -24.06
CA VAL A 30 -4.52 -11.99 -25.47
C VAL A 30 -5.58 -11.28 -26.33
N VAL A 31 -6.86 -11.62 -26.16
CA VAL A 31 -7.96 -10.98 -26.91
C VAL A 31 -8.01 -9.49 -26.64
N ILE A 32 -7.92 -9.10 -25.36
CA ILE A 32 -7.91 -7.70 -24.93
C ILE A 32 -6.68 -6.98 -25.50
N ALA A 33 -5.49 -7.59 -25.43
CA ALA A 33 -4.27 -7.01 -25.96
C ALA A 33 -4.35 -6.79 -27.48
N VAL A 34 -4.85 -7.78 -28.24
CA VAL A 34 -5.06 -7.64 -29.69
C VAL A 34 -6.07 -6.54 -30.00
N ALA A 35 -7.18 -6.46 -29.26
CA ALA A 35 -8.16 -5.39 -29.43
C ALA A 35 -7.56 -4.00 -29.14
N MET A 36 -6.80 -3.84 -28.05
CA MET A 36 -6.13 -2.60 -27.72
C MET A 36 -5.10 -2.19 -28.77
N LEU A 37 -4.28 -3.14 -29.24
CA LEU A 37 -3.31 -2.90 -30.31
C LEU A 37 -4.01 -2.49 -31.61
N TRP A 38 -5.13 -3.12 -31.95
CA TRP A 38 -5.94 -2.74 -33.10
C TRP A 38 -6.53 -1.33 -32.96
N ILE A 39 -7.12 -0.99 -31.80
CA ILE A 39 -7.64 0.37 -31.54
C ILE A 39 -6.52 1.40 -31.67
N GLY A 40 -5.36 1.14 -31.05
CA GLY A 40 -4.22 2.03 -31.13
C GLY A 40 -3.71 2.21 -32.55
N HIS A 41 -3.54 1.11 -33.30
CA HIS A 41 -3.14 1.14 -34.69
C HIS A 41 -4.16 1.87 -35.58
N ALA A 42 -5.46 1.60 -35.42
CA ALA A 42 -6.53 2.24 -36.16
C ALA A 42 -6.59 3.75 -35.88
N HIS A 43 -6.41 4.17 -34.62
CA HIS A 43 -6.34 5.59 -34.24
C HIS A 43 -5.13 6.27 -34.89
N ARG A 44 -3.93 5.67 -34.74
CA ARG A 44 -2.68 6.22 -35.28
C ARG A 44 -2.63 6.26 -36.81
N THR A 45 -3.43 5.44 -37.49
CA THR A 45 -3.57 5.43 -38.96
C THR A 45 -4.80 6.20 -39.44
N HIS A 46 -5.45 6.98 -38.57
CA HIS A 46 -6.65 7.77 -38.87
C HIS A 46 -7.84 6.97 -39.43
N ARG A 47 -7.91 5.66 -39.12
CA ARG A 47 -9.01 4.78 -39.53
C ARG A 47 -10.25 4.88 -38.62
N ILE A 48 -10.08 5.41 -37.40
CA ILE A 48 -11.16 5.68 -36.46
C ILE A 48 -11.07 7.10 -35.93
N GLU A 49 -12.23 7.74 -35.71
CA GLU A 49 -12.32 9.10 -35.16
C GLU A 49 -13.08 9.17 -33.85
N TRP A 50 -13.78 8.10 -33.45
CA TRP A 50 -14.60 8.10 -32.23
C TRP A 50 -13.76 8.33 -30.97
N LEU A 51 -12.53 7.81 -30.93
CA LEU A 51 -11.63 7.94 -29.78
C LEU A 51 -11.22 9.41 -29.60
N THR A 52 -10.79 10.06 -30.67
CA THR A 52 -10.50 11.50 -30.70
C THR A 52 -11.72 12.31 -30.29
N ARG A 53 -12.90 12.04 -30.86
CA ARG A 53 -14.15 12.76 -30.51
C ARG A 53 -14.52 12.65 -29.03
N VAL A 54 -14.31 11.49 -28.40
CA VAL A 54 -14.55 11.33 -26.96
C VAL A 54 -13.49 12.09 -26.15
N ALA A 55 -12.22 11.96 -26.52
CA ALA A 55 -11.13 12.62 -25.83
C ALA A 55 -11.20 14.15 -25.94
N ASP A 56 -11.59 14.69 -27.10
CA ASP A 56 -11.74 16.13 -27.33
C ASP A 56 -12.89 16.71 -26.50
N ARG A 57 -14.05 16.05 -26.45
CA ARG A 57 -15.16 16.49 -25.58
C ARG A 57 -14.75 16.57 -24.10
N LEU A 58 -13.95 15.62 -23.64
CA LEU A 58 -13.43 15.64 -22.27
C LEU A 58 -12.35 16.71 -22.12
N GLY A 59 -11.51 16.91 -23.12
CA GLY A 59 -10.51 17.98 -23.16
C GLY A 59 -11.13 19.38 -23.08
N GLU A 60 -12.19 19.63 -23.85
CA GLU A 60 -12.99 20.86 -23.80
C GLU A 60 -13.63 21.04 -22.42
N LYS A 61 -14.29 19.99 -21.88
CA LYS A 61 -14.94 20.05 -20.57
C LYS A 61 -13.94 20.34 -19.44
N PHE A 62 -12.78 19.71 -19.48
CA PHE A 62 -11.76 19.82 -18.45
C PHE A 62 -10.71 20.88 -18.74
N HIS A 63 -10.83 21.63 -19.84
CA HIS A 63 -9.85 22.64 -20.26
C HIS A 63 -8.41 22.12 -20.19
N ARG A 64 -8.20 20.90 -20.71
CA ARG A 64 -6.90 20.22 -20.72
C ARG A 64 -6.73 19.52 -22.08
N PRO A 65 -5.49 19.24 -22.51
CA PRO A 65 -5.28 18.44 -23.71
C PRO A 65 -6.01 17.10 -23.65
N ASN A 66 -6.55 16.65 -24.77
CA ASN A 66 -7.36 15.43 -24.85
C ASN A 66 -6.60 14.17 -24.35
N TRP A 67 -5.28 14.14 -24.55
CA TRP A 67 -4.34 13.10 -24.10
C TRP A 67 -3.96 13.21 -22.61
N VAL A 68 -4.52 14.18 -21.88
CA VAL A 68 -4.47 14.28 -20.41
C VAL A 68 -5.85 14.04 -19.83
N ALA A 69 -6.87 14.75 -20.33
CA ALA A 69 -8.22 14.75 -19.80
C ALA A 69 -8.86 13.35 -19.71
N LEU A 70 -8.88 12.60 -20.82
CA LEU A 70 -9.44 11.25 -20.84
C LEU A 70 -8.58 10.27 -20.01
N PRO A 71 -7.23 10.20 -20.18
CA PRO A 71 -6.36 9.37 -19.36
C PRO A 71 -6.48 9.59 -17.85
N VAL A 72 -6.50 10.85 -17.38
CA VAL A 72 -6.64 11.17 -15.95
C VAL A 72 -7.99 10.70 -15.42
N LEU A 73 -9.08 10.88 -16.15
CA LEU A 73 -10.39 10.39 -15.73
C LEU A 73 -10.44 8.86 -15.62
N VAL A 74 -9.88 8.17 -16.62
CA VAL A 74 -9.74 6.70 -16.61
C VAL A 74 -8.90 6.28 -15.41
N PHE A 75 -7.74 6.92 -15.21
CA PHE A 75 -6.85 6.68 -14.09
C PHE A 75 -7.54 6.85 -12.74
N THR A 76 -8.17 8.01 -12.48
CA THR A 76 -8.80 8.33 -11.19
C THR A 76 -9.91 7.34 -10.85
N THR A 77 -10.73 6.98 -11.83
CA THR A 77 -11.79 5.98 -11.63
C THR A 77 -11.20 4.61 -11.33
N SER A 78 -10.13 4.24 -12.04
CA SER A 78 -9.48 2.93 -11.94
C SER A 78 -8.71 2.76 -10.63
N ILE A 79 -7.98 3.79 -10.16
CA ILE A 79 -7.25 3.74 -8.89
C ILE A 79 -8.21 3.70 -7.68
N ILE A 80 -9.35 4.38 -7.75
CA ILE A 80 -10.40 4.30 -6.70
C ILE A 80 -11.04 2.91 -6.68
N CYS A 81 -11.33 2.35 -7.87
CA CYS A 81 -11.80 0.99 -8.03
C CYS A 81 -10.82 -0.03 -7.43
N ALA A 82 -9.53 0.09 -7.79
CA ALA A 82 -8.46 -0.76 -7.25
C ALA A 82 -8.32 -0.61 -5.73
N LEU A 83 -8.40 0.62 -5.20
CA LEU A 83 -8.35 0.88 -3.76
C LEU A 83 -9.48 0.15 -3.03
N PHE A 84 -10.73 0.31 -3.49
CA PHE A 84 -11.87 -0.38 -2.90
C PHE A 84 -11.68 -1.90 -2.92
N GLY A 85 -11.32 -2.46 -4.08
CA GLY A 85 -11.03 -3.89 -4.23
C GLY A 85 -9.94 -4.35 -3.27
N PHE A 86 -8.84 -3.61 -3.17
CA PHE A 86 -7.69 -3.97 -2.34
C PHE A 86 -8.01 -3.97 -0.85
N ILE A 87 -8.72 -2.96 -0.32
CA ILE A 87 -9.12 -2.98 1.11
C ILE A 87 -10.07 -4.13 1.39
N TRP A 88 -11.03 -4.36 0.48
CA TRP A 88 -11.98 -5.45 0.63
C TRP A 88 -11.30 -6.82 0.59
N ASP A 89 -10.32 -6.99 -0.30
CA ASP A 89 -9.55 -8.22 -0.45
C ASP A 89 -8.76 -8.56 0.82
N VAL A 90 -8.04 -7.60 1.37
CA VAL A 90 -7.32 -7.79 2.64
C VAL A 90 -8.29 -8.13 3.77
N SER A 91 -9.40 -7.40 3.90
CA SER A 91 -10.47 -7.74 4.86
C SER A 91 -11.01 -9.16 4.64
N TRP A 92 -11.17 -9.58 3.39
CA TRP A 92 -11.68 -10.90 3.03
C TRP A 92 -10.74 -12.01 3.49
N HIS A 93 -9.44 -11.88 3.22
CA HIS A 93 -8.46 -12.86 3.64
C HIS A 93 -8.27 -12.94 5.16
N ILE A 94 -8.42 -11.82 5.87
CA ILE A 94 -8.40 -11.79 7.33
C ILE A 94 -9.64 -12.49 7.91
N GLY A 95 -10.83 -12.22 7.34
CA GLY A 95 -12.09 -12.72 7.86
C GLY A 95 -12.40 -14.17 7.47
N ASN A 96 -12.31 -14.49 6.18
CA ASN A 96 -12.71 -15.79 5.60
C ASN A 96 -11.55 -16.75 5.37
N GLY A 97 -10.32 -16.24 5.29
CA GLY A 97 -9.17 -17.02 4.86
C GLY A 97 -9.04 -17.08 3.33
N ARG A 98 -8.62 -18.23 2.82
CA ARG A 98 -8.13 -18.37 1.44
C ARG A 98 -9.22 -18.52 0.40
N ASP A 99 -8.86 -18.13 -0.82
CA ASP A 99 -9.66 -18.32 -2.01
C ASP A 99 -9.08 -19.43 -2.91
N PRO A 100 -9.92 -20.22 -3.60
CA PRO A 100 -9.48 -21.27 -4.53
C PRO A 100 -8.92 -20.73 -5.87
N GLY A 101 -8.63 -19.43 -5.98
CA GLY A 101 -8.03 -18.80 -7.15
C GLY A 101 -8.39 -17.32 -7.32
N PRO A 102 -7.75 -16.62 -8.27
CA PRO A 102 -7.91 -15.18 -8.50
C PRO A 102 -9.33 -14.73 -8.89
N LEU A 103 -10.19 -15.64 -9.35
CA LEU A 103 -11.58 -15.32 -9.70
C LEU A 103 -12.60 -15.70 -8.61
N ALA A 104 -12.16 -16.23 -7.47
CA ALA A 104 -13.07 -16.70 -6.43
C ALA A 104 -13.49 -15.61 -5.43
N ASN A 105 -12.73 -14.52 -5.34
CA ASN A 105 -13.05 -13.37 -4.50
C ASN A 105 -13.60 -12.23 -5.36
N PRO A 106 -14.82 -11.71 -5.08
CA PRO A 106 -15.37 -10.54 -5.75
C PRO A 106 -14.44 -9.32 -5.71
N ALA A 107 -13.66 -9.15 -4.64
CA ALA A 107 -12.74 -8.03 -4.48
C ALA A 107 -11.63 -8.02 -5.55
N HIS A 108 -11.14 -9.20 -5.97
CA HIS A 108 -10.11 -9.32 -7.00
C HIS A 108 -10.53 -8.69 -8.34
N TYR A 109 -11.81 -8.75 -8.70
CA TYR A 109 -12.29 -8.14 -9.95
C TYR A 109 -12.09 -6.62 -9.95
N PHE A 110 -12.33 -5.95 -8.83
CA PHE A 110 -12.11 -4.51 -8.68
C PHE A 110 -10.61 -4.17 -8.77
N ILE A 111 -9.74 -5.00 -8.17
CA ILE A 111 -8.29 -4.84 -8.28
C ILE A 111 -7.84 -5.01 -9.73
N ILE A 112 -8.21 -6.12 -10.38
CA ILE A 112 -7.80 -6.43 -11.76
C ILE A 112 -8.29 -5.35 -12.73
N ILE A 113 -9.57 -4.97 -12.65
CA ILE A 113 -10.14 -3.92 -13.50
C ILE A 113 -9.46 -2.58 -13.24
N GLY A 114 -9.23 -2.22 -11.96
CA GLY A 114 -8.59 -0.97 -11.59
C GLY A 114 -7.12 -0.90 -12.04
N LEU A 115 -6.32 -1.95 -11.81
CA LEU A 115 -4.92 -1.99 -12.25
C LEU A 115 -4.79 -2.00 -13.77
N PHE A 116 -5.66 -2.77 -14.46
CA PHE A 116 -5.75 -2.73 -15.90
C PHE A 116 -6.14 -1.35 -16.41
N GLY A 117 -7.12 -0.69 -15.77
CA GLY A 117 -7.54 0.66 -16.10
C GLY A 117 -6.42 1.71 -15.96
N ILE A 118 -5.51 1.55 -14.98
CA ILE A 118 -4.30 2.40 -14.87
C ILE A 118 -3.40 2.20 -16.10
N PHE A 119 -3.15 0.95 -16.50
CA PHE A 119 -2.39 0.65 -17.72
C PHE A 119 -3.05 1.26 -18.96
N VAL A 120 -4.37 1.08 -19.12
CA VAL A 120 -5.14 1.66 -20.21
C VAL A 120 -5.07 3.19 -20.20
N GLY A 121 -5.18 3.84 -19.04
CA GLY A 121 -5.02 5.29 -18.90
C GLY A 121 -3.67 5.77 -19.43
N GLY A 122 -2.58 5.10 -19.03
CA GLY A 122 -1.24 5.40 -19.54
C GLY A 122 -1.13 5.19 -21.06
N MET A 123 -1.63 4.07 -21.57
CA MET A 123 -1.61 3.78 -23.01
C MET A 123 -2.46 4.75 -23.84
N LEU A 124 -3.59 5.22 -23.31
CA LEU A 124 -4.39 6.27 -23.93
C LEU A 124 -3.58 7.58 -24.05
N ALA A 125 -2.88 7.99 -22.98
CA ALA A 125 -2.01 9.17 -23.02
C ALA A 125 -0.87 9.03 -24.06
N VAL A 126 -0.36 7.81 -24.25
CA VAL A 126 0.69 7.49 -25.23
C VAL A 126 0.18 7.50 -26.68
N VAL A 127 -1.05 7.04 -26.92
CA VAL A 127 -1.60 6.83 -28.28
C VAL A 127 -2.33 8.04 -28.83
N LEU A 128 -3.05 8.78 -27.98
CA LEU A 128 -3.92 9.90 -28.38
C LEU A 128 -3.21 11.03 -29.17
N PRO A 129 -2.03 11.54 -28.76
CA PRO A 129 -1.47 12.74 -29.38
C PRO A 129 -0.90 12.44 -30.78
N PHE A 130 -1.45 13.09 -31.82
CA PHE A 130 -0.91 13.00 -33.19
C PHE A 130 0.43 13.73 -33.34
N GLY A 131 0.56 14.90 -32.73
CA GLY A 131 1.79 15.70 -32.69
C GLY A 131 2.67 15.40 -31.48
N LYS A 132 3.70 16.24 -31.28
CA LYS A 132 4.61 16.13 -30.14
C LYS A 132 3.96 16.69 -28.86
N PRO A 133 3.70 15.88 -27.81
CA PRO A 133 3.05 16.32 -26.57
C PRO A 133 4.05 17.03 -25.64
N GLY A 134 4.49 18.22 -26.06
CA GLY A 134 5.38 19.07 -25.29
C GLY A 134 6.88 18.78 -25.41
N PRO A 135 7.72 19.60 -24.77
CA PRO A 135 9.18 19.57 -24.94
C PRO A 135 9.83 18.31 -24.35
N ALA A 136 9.24 17.76 -23.27
CA ALA A 136 9.75 16.57 -22.58
C ALA A 136 9.39 15.26 -23.28
N ALA A 137 8.56 15.27 -24.34
CA ALA A 137 8.02 14.07 -24.95
C ALA A 137 9.08 13.02 -25.31
N VAL A 138 8.74 11.74 -25.12
CA VAL A 138 9.57 10.58 -25.48
C VAL A 138 9.32 10.25 -26.94
N ARG A 139 10.40 10.18 -27.74
CA ARG A 139 10.31 9.74 -29.14
C ARG A 139 10.18 8.21 -29.18
N ILE A 140 9.08 7.71 -29.71
CA ILE A 140 8.81 6.27 -29.87
C ILE A 140 9.25 5.81 -31.27
N THR A 141 8.85 6.55 -32.31
CA THR A 141 9.29 6.35 -33.70
C THR A 141 9.68 7.69 -34.32
N GLU A 142 9.91 7.75 -35.63
CA GLU A 142 10.20 9.01 -36.29
C GLU A 142 9.06 10.03 -36.19
N ASN A 143 7.81 9.54 -36.26
CA ASN A 143 6.60 10.37 -36.31
C ASN A 143 5.67 10.15 -35.11
N TRP A 144 6.16 9.51 -34.04
CA TRP A 144 5.35 9.26 -32.85
C TRP A 144 6.10 9.64 -31.59
N TYR A 145 5.48 10.51 -30.80
CA TYR A 145 5.96 11.01 -29.54
C TYR A 145 4.90 10.79 -28.47
N ALA A 146 5.32 10.47 -27.25
CA ALA A 146 4.45 10.20 -26.12
C ALA A 146 4.82 11.09 -24.92
N PRO A 147 3.83 11.51 -24.10
CA PRO A 147 4.11 12.23 -22.86
C PRO A 147 4.80 11.31 -21.86
N VAL A 148 5.73 11.87 -21.08
CA VAL A 148 6.52 11.11 -20.10
C VAL A 148 5.62 10.49 -19.04
N GLY A 149 4.67 11.26 -18.51
CA GLY A 149 3.71 10.78 -17.51
C GLY A 149 2.86 9.63 -18.03
N GLY A 150 2.46 9.65 -19.31
CA GLY A 150 1.71 8.56 -19.95
C GLY A 150 2.53 7.26 -20.05
N VAL A 151 3.78 7.36 -20.51
CA VAL A 151 4.70 6.19 -20.59
C VAL A 151 4.93 5.59 -19.21
N LEU A 152 5.17 6.43 -18.20
CA LEU A 152 5.40 5.97 -16.83
C LEU A 152 4.15 5.36 -16.21
N MET A 153 2.97 5.93 -16.45
CA MET A 153 1.70 5.40 -15.96
C MET A 153 1.42 4.03 -16.56
N ALA A 154 1.63 3.86 -17.87
CA ALA A 154 1.53 2.56 -18.53
C ALA A 154 2.55 1.56 -17.94
N GLY A 155 3.81 1.99 -17.73
CA GLY A 155 4.83 1.16 -17.09
C GLY A 155 4.46 0.72 -15.68
N CYS A 156 3.89 1.61 -14.86
CA CYS A 156 3.44 1.31 -13.50
C CYS A 156 2.24 0.34 -13.50
N GLY A 157 1.26 0.54 -14.39
CA GLY A 157 0.14 -0.38 -14.56
C GLY A 157 0.58 -1.76 -15.04
N LEU A 158 1.51 -1.82 -16.01
CA LEU A 158 2.08 -3.08 -16.48
C LEU A 158 2.85 -3.81 -15.38
N TYR A 159 3.66 -3.08 -14.61
CA TYR A 159 4.38 -3.63 -13.47
C TYR A 159 3.43 -4.22 -12.42
N ALA A 160 2.33 -3.54 -12.12
CA ALA A 160 1.30 -4.07 -11.23
C ALA A 160 0.64 -5.34 -11.82
N MET A 161 0.29 -5.33 -13.11
CA MET A 161 -0.37 -6.45 -13.77
C MET A 161 0.51 -7.70 -13.88
N ILE A 162 1.81 -7.55 -14.12
CA ILE A 162 2.79 -8.66 -14.13
C ILE A 162 2.92 -9.27 -12.73
N GLY A 163 2.59 -8.51 -11.68
CA GLY A 163 2.51 -9.03 -10.31
C GLY A 163 1.62 -10.26 -10.19
N PHE A 164 0.43 -10.30 -10.80
CA PHE A 164 -0.50 -11.44 -10.70
C PHE A 164 0.05 -12.79 -11.20
N PRO A 165 0.57 -12.92 -12.45
CA PRO A 165 1.13 -14.18 -12.89
C PRO A 165 2.42 -14.54 -12.14
N LEU A 166 3.22 -13.56 -11.71
CA LEU A 166 4.39 -13.83 -10.86
C LEU A 166 3.97 -14.31 -9.47
N ASP A 167 2.87 -13.81 -8.93
CA ASP A 167 2.28 -14.21 -7.66
C ASP A 167 1.79 -15.67 -7.71
N ASP A 168 1.15 -16.07 -8.81
CA ASP A 168 0.80 -17.47 -9.04
C ASP A 168 2.04 -18.38 -9.06
N ILE A 169 3.10 -17.96 -9.77
CA ILE A 169 4.38 -18.69 -9.78
C ILE A 169 5.00 -18.73 -8.37
N TRP A 170 4.96 -17.61 -7.65
CA TRP A 170 5.46 -17.51 -6.28
C TRP A 170 4.75 -18.50 -5.35
N HIS A 171 3.42 -18.53 -5.39
CA HIS A 171 2.59 -19.44 -4.60
C HIS A 171 2.81 -20.91 -4.95
N ARG A 172 3.08 -21.24 -6.23
CA ARG A 172 3.43 -22.61 -6.65
C ARG A 172 4.77 -23.08 -6.06
N ILE A 173 5.74 -22.16 -5.92
CA ILE A 173 7.09 -22.47 -5.46
C ILE A 173 7.18 -22.44 -3.93
N PHE A 174 6.58 -21.43 -3.29
CA PHE A 174 6.77 -21.12 -1.87
C PHE A 174 5.51 -21.30 -1.02
N GLY A 175 4.39 -21.73 -1.60
CA GLY A 175 3.09 -21.68 -0.92
C GLY A 175 2.55 -20.27 -0.79
N GLN A 176 1.32 -20.15 -0.28
CA GLN A 176 0.62 -18.86 -0.19
C GLN A 176 1.06 -18.06 1.04
N ASP A 177 1.59 -16.87 0.81
CA ASP A 177 1.95 -15.90 1.84
C ASP A 177 0.77 -14.96 2.14
N VAL A 178 0.12 -15.20 3.29
CA VAL A 178 -1.00 -14.37 3.75
C VAL A 178 -0.47 -13.12 4.46
N THR A 179 0.32 -12.32 3.75
CA THR A 179 0.86 -11.04 4.22
C THR A 179 0.94 -10.05 3.07
N LEU A 180 0.71 -8.78 3.37
CA LEU A 180 0.86 -7.70 2.42
C LEU A 180 2.29 -7.58 1.87
N TRP A 181 3.30 -7.94 2.68
CA TRP A 181 4.71 -7.78 2.33
C TRP A 181 5.27 -8.97 1.55
N GLY A 182 4.39 -9.82 1.02
CA GLY A 182 4.76 -10.78 -0.02
C GLY A 182 5.46 -10.08 -1.18
N PRO A 183 6.61 -10.56 -1.68
CA PRO A 183 7.37 -9.83 -2.70
C PRO A 183 6.53 -9.45 -3.94
N THR A 184 5.72 -10.37 -4.44
CA THR A 184 4.82 -10.14 -5.59
C THR A 184 3.65 -9.21 -5.24
N HIS A 185 3.13 -9.25 -4.01
CA HIS A 185 2.14 -8.28 -3.52
C HIS A 185 2.70 -6.85 -3.56
N LEU A 186 3.95 -6.66 -3.11
CA LEU A 186 4.63 -5.36 -3.17
C LEU A 186 4.76 -4.83 -4.61
N MET A 187 4.78 -5.70 -5.63
CA MET A 187 4.75 -5.26 -7.02
C MET A 187 3.38 -4.70 -7.43
N MET A 188 2.31 -5.44 -7.13
CA MET A 188 0.94 -5.02 -7.46
C MET A 188 0.58 -3.70 -6.78
N ILE A 189 0.85 -3.64 -5.48
CA ILE A 189 0.63 -2.46 -4.64
C ILE A 189 1.53 -1.30 -5.08
N GLY A 190 2.82 -1.60 -5.32
CA GLY A 190 3.81 -0.63 -5.73
C GLY A 190 3.48 0.01 -7.07
N GLY A 191 3.03 -0.74 -8.07
CA GLY A 191 2.65 -0.19 -9.37
C GLY A 191 1.48 0.78 -9.27
N ALA A 192 0.44 0.43 -8.48
CA ALA A 192 -0.65 1.35 -8.19
C ALA A 192 -0.16 2.62 -7.48
N CYS A 193 0.67 2.48 -6.44
CA CYS A 193 1.26 3.61 -5.72
C CYS A 193 2.08 4.52 -6.65
N PHE A 194 3.00 3.95 -7.43
CA PHE A 194 3.93 4.67 -8.29
C PHE A 194 3.23 5.39 -9.45
N SER A 195 2.09 4.86 -9.91
CA SER A 195 1.29 5.50 -10.95
C SER A 195 0.74 6.88 -10.54
N LEU A 196 0.61 7.17 -9.24
CA LEU A 196 0.21 8.49 -8.73
C LEU A 196 1.27 9.57 -8.99
N PHE A 197 2.56 9.21 -9.02
CA PHE A 197 3.60 10.13 -9.47
C PHE A 197 3.47 10.40 -10.98
N ALA A 198 3.17 9.34 -11.75
CA ALA A 198 3.04 9.44 -13.19
C ALA A 198 1.82 10.29 -13.63
N VAL A 199 0.67 10.18 -12.94
CA VAL A 199 -0.49 11.02 -13.24
C VAL A 199 -0.23 12.49 -12.95
N LEU A 200 0.43 12.82 -11.83
CA LEU A 200 0.76 14.20 -11.48
C LEU A 200 1.74 14.81 -12.51
N MET A 201 2.68 14.01 -13.02
CA MET A 201 3.55 14.43 -14.12
C MET A 201 2.80 14.63 -15.43
N LEU A 202 1.84 13.75 -15.76
CA LEU A 202 1.01 13.87 -16.95
C LEU A 202 0.14 15.14 -16.90
N GLU A 203 -0.46 15.42 -15.74
CA GLU A 203 -1.21 16.66 -15.51
C GLU A 203 -0.31 17.90 -15.72
N ARG A 204 0.92 17.88 -15.20
CA ARG A 204 1.90 18.95 -15.41
C ARG A 204 2.29 19.12 -16.88
N GLU A 205 2.51 18.03 -17.62
CA GLU A 205 2.78 18.09 -19.06
C GLU A 205 1.60 18.73 -19.82
N GLY A 206 0.37 18.45 -19.39
CA GLY A 206 -0.83 19.08 -19.93
C GLY A 206 -0.91 20.58 -19.67
N GLU A 207 -0.66 20.99 -18.41
CA GLU A 207 -0.67 22.41 -18.01
C GLU A 207 0.39 23.22 -18.77
N ALA A 208 1.56 22.64 -19.04
CA ALA A 208 2.63 23.29 -19.78
C ALA A 208 2.33 23.49 -21.28
N GLN A 209 1.22 22.95 -21.79
CA GLN A 209 0.77 23.16 -23.17
C GLN A 209 -0.31 24.24 -23.29
N GLU A 210 -0.87 24.73 -22.19
CA GLU A 210 -1.85 25.80 -22.25
C GLU A 210 -1.19 27.12 -22.66
N VAL A 211 -1.76 27.77 -23.68
CA VAL A 211 -1.32 29.08 -24.17
C VAL A 211 -2.10 30.14 -23.41
N GLY A 212 -1.52 30.71 -22.35
CA GLY A 212 -2.13 31.76 -21.52
C GLY A 212 -2.13 31.43 -20.03
N GLU A 213 -3.04 32.07 -19.26
CA GLU A 213 -3.25 31.69 -17.85
C GLU A 213 -3.85 30.29 -17.78
N VAL A 214 -3.20 29.40 -17.02
CA VAL A 214 -3.67 28.02 -16.82
C VAL A 214 -5.06 28.06 -16.19
N TYR A 215 -6.03 27.39 -16.81
CA TYR A 215 -7.39 27.37 -16.26
C TYR A 215 -7.43 26.47 -15.01
N HIS A 216 -7.80 27.06 -13.88
CA HIS A 216 -7.94 26.39 -12.58
C HIS A 216 -9.41 26.30 -12.15
N GLY A 217 -10.26 25.70 -12.99
CA GLY A 217 -11.65 25.44 -12.64
C GLY A 217 -11.78 24.66 -11.32
N PRO A 218 -12.84 24.88 -10.52
CA PRO A 218 -13.01 24.22 -9.22
C PRO A 218 -12.90 22.69 -9.28
N PHE A 219 -13.42 22.07 -10.34
CA PHE A 219 -13.39 20.62 -10.53
C PHE A 219 -11.98 20.09 -10.88
N ILE A 220 -11.19 20.82 -11.65
CA ILE A 220 -9.82 20.41 -12.02
C ILE A 220 -8.92 20.54 -10.80
N THR A 221 -9.07 21.63 -10.06
CA THR A 221 -8.40 21.85 -8.77
C THR A 221 -8.76 20.73 -7.78
N LEU A 222 -10.04 20.33 -7.72
CA LEU A 222 -10.51 19.19 -6.93
C LEU A 222 -9.82 17.87 -7.35
N LEU A 223 -9.76 17.54 -8.64
CA LEU A 223 -9.09 16.33 -9.13
C LEU A 223 -7.60 16.32 -8.78
N ARG A 224 -6.92 17.47 -8.86
CA ARG A 224 -5.51 17.56 -8.50
C ARG A 224 -5.27 17.39 -7.00
N TYR A 225 -6.14 17.97 -6.15
CA TYR A 225 -6.12 17.67 -4.71
C TYR A 225 -6.41 16.20 -4.43
N LEU A 226 -7.32 15.58 -5.18
CA LEU A 226 -7.60 14.15 -5.10
C LEU A 226 -6.39 13.31 -5.51
N SER A 227 -5.59 13.71 -6.50
CA SER A 227 -4.33 13.05 -6.85
C SER A 227 -3.30 13.10 -5.71
N PHE A 228 -3.19 14.24 -5.00
CA PHE A 228 -2.35 14.35 -3.80
C PHE A 228 -2.90 13.57 -2.58
N GLY A 229 -4.21 13.57 -2.37
CA GLY A 229 -4.85 12.68 -1.39
C GLY A 229 -4.61 11.20 -1.73
N GLY A 230 -4.68 10.88 -3.03
CA GLY A 230 -4.27 9.59 -3.58
C GLY A 230 -2.82 9.26 -3.27
N LEU A 231 -1.90 10.22 -3.34
CA LEU A 231 -0.49 10.03 -2.99
C LEU A 231 -0.29 9.67 -1.50
N PHE A 232 -1.01 10.30 -0.58
CA PHE A 232 -1.05 9.85 0.82
C PHE A 232 -1.53 8.40 0.92
N ILE A 233 -2.63 8.07 0.25
CA ILE A 233 -3.21 6.73 0.29
C ILE A 233 -2.25 5.68 -0.29
N GLY A 234 -1.73 5.93 -1.50
CA GLY A 234 -0.86 5.01 -2.23
C GLY A 234 0.47 4.77 -1.51
N LEU A 235 1.00 5.74 -0.76
CA LEU A 235 2.18 5.51 0.09
C LEU A 235 1.82 4.83 1.42
N SER A 236 0.55 4.93 1.86
CA SER A 236 0.03 4.34 3.11
C SER A 236 -0.48 2.92 3.00
N VAL A 237 -0.54 2.31 1.81
CA VAL A 237 -1.09 0.94 1.70
C VAL A 237 -0.18 -0.12 2.33
N TYR A 238 1.14 0.13 2.41
CA TYR A 238 2.13 -0.80 2.99
C TYR A 238 1.97 -1.08 4.49
N GLN A 239 1.11 -0.31 5.17
CA GLN A 239 0.87 -0.40 6.62
C GLN A 239 -0.51 -1.00 6.94
N ILE A 240 -1.24 -1.53 5.94
CA ILE A 240 -2.63 -1.96 6.14
C ILE A 240 -2.78 -3.10 7.17
N GLU A 241 -1.78 -3.94 7.37
CA GLU A 241 -1.87 -4.98 8.40
C GLU A 241 -1.94 -4.37 9.82
N PHE A 242 -1.31 -3.21 10.03
CA PHE A 242 -1.44 -2.45 11.28
C PHE A 242 -2.87 -1.90 11.43
N ASP A 243 -3.49 -1.47 10.34
CA ASP A 243 -4.85 -0.92 10.30
C ASP A 243 -5.91 -1.90 10.80
N PHE A 244 -5.70 -3.20 10.54
CA PHE A 244 -6.56 -4.29 11.03
C PHE A 244 -6.13 -4.85 12.39
N GLY A 245 -4.92 -4.55 12.88
CA GLY A 245 -4.37 -5.18 14.07
C GLY A 245 -3.88 -6.61 13.83
N VAL A 246 -3.36 -6.90 12.64
CA VAL A 246 -2.70 -8.17 12.30
C VAL A 246 -1.27 -7.99 11.74
N PRO A 247 -0.47 -6.98 12.16
CA PRO A 247 0.86 -6.77 11.58
C PRO A 247 1.77 -7.97 11.88
N GLN A 248 2.47 -8.48 10.87
CA GLN A 248 3.44 -9.57 11.03
C GLN A 248 4.88 -9.06 11.24
N PHE A 249 5.01 -7.79 11.65
CA PHE A 249 6.27 -7.07 11.80
C PHE A 249 6.30 -6.34 13.14
N ARG A 250 7.48 -5.85 13.52
CA ARG A 250 7.64 -5.07 14.75
C ARG A 250 6.85 -3.77 14.68
N LEU A 251 6.15 -3.42 15.76
CA LEU A 251 5.36 -2.18 15.88
C LEU A 251 6.12 -0.90 15.51
N VAL A 252 7.43 -0.85 15.77
CA VAL A 252 8.32 0.29 15.42
C VAL A 252 8.37 0.61 13.93
N PHE A 253 7.96 -0.35 13.10
CA PHE A 253 7.89 -0.16 11.67
C PHE A 253 6.79 0.80 11.25
N GLN A 254 5.64 0.82 11.94
CA GLN A 254 4.48 1.64 11.57
C GLN A 254 4.75 3.16 11.63
N PRO A 255 5.32 3.74 12.71
CA PRO A 255 5.66 5.17 12.73
C PRO A 255 6.57 5.58 11.56
N MET A 256 7.54 4.74 11.20
CA MET A 256 8.47 5.03 10.10
C MET A 256 7.73 5.08 8.76
N LEU A 257 6.86 4.12 8.48
CA LEU A 257 6.03 4.09 7.26
C LEU A 257 5.10 5.30 7.17
N ILE A 258 4.46 5.67 8.29
CA ILE A 258 3.62 6.87 8.38
C ILE A 258 4.43 8.13 8.07
N ALA A 259 5.59 8.31 8.70
CA ALA A 259 6.41 9.49 8.52
C ALA A 259 6.95 9.60 7.08
N ALA A 260 7.33 8.48 6.46
CA ALA A 260 7.78 8.42 5.07
C ALA A 260 6.69 8.88 4.09
N ALA A 261 5.48 8.31 4.21
CA ALA A 261 4.33 8.66 3.38
C ALA A 261 3.94 10.13 3.57
N ALA A 262 3.84 10.56 4.83
CA ALA A 262 3.39 11.90 5.19
C ALA A 262 4.36 12.98 4.72
N ALA A 263 5.67 12.81 4.96
CA ALA A 263 6.67 13.80 4.60
C ALA A 263 6.73 14.02 3.09
N LEU A 264 6.70 12.94 2.30
CA LEU A 264 6.69 13.04 0.84
C LEU A 264 5.40 13.71 0.34
N ALA A 265 4.24 13.18 0.70
CA ALA A 265 2.96 13.62 0.16
C ALA A 265 2.59 15.04 0.62
N ALA A 266 2.78 15.38 1.90
CA ALA A 266 2.47 16.69 2.44
C ALA A 266 3.37 17.78 1.83
N VAL A 267 4.68 17.54 1.75
CA VAL A 267 5.62 18.52 1.18
C VAL A 267 5.34 18.70 -0.32
N ALA A 268 5.13 17.62 -1.07
CA ALA A 268 4.81 17.71 -2.49
C ALA A 268 3.50 18.48 -2.73
N ALA A 269 2.45 18.20 -1.94
CA ALA A 269 1.18 18.91 -2.02
C ALA A 269 1.35 20.41 -1.70
N ARG A 270 2.03 20.75 -0.60
CA ARG A 270 2.25 22.14 -0.18
C ARG A 270 3.07 22.93 -1.21
N VAL A 271 4.13 22.35 -1.76
CA VAL A 271 4.97 23.01 -2.77
C VAL A 271 4.20 23.21 -4.08
N THR A 272 3.33 22.27 -4.45
CA THR A 272 2.64 22.30 -5.76
C THR A 272 1.37 23.13 -5.76
N MET A 273 0.54 22.97 -4.74
CA MET A 273 -0.83 23.50 -4.68
C MET A 273 -0.96 24.72 -3.76
N GLY A 274 0.11 25.11 -3.06
CA GLY A 274 0.15 26.31 -2.24
C GLY A 274 -0.47 26.14 -0.85
N ARG A 275 -0.97 27.24 -0.28
CA ARG A 275 -1.33 27.32 1.14
C ARG A 275 -2.47 26.39 1.53
N GLY A 276 -2.30 25.64 2.62
CA GLY A 276 -3.29 24.69 3.14
C GLY A 276 -3.37 23.37 2.37
N ALA A 277 -2.59 23.20 1.31
CA ALA A 277 -2.71 22.06 0.43
C ALA A 277 -2.36 20.72 1.08
N ALA A 278 -1.40 20.69 2.01
CA ALA A 278 -1.07 19.46 2.71
C ALA A 278 -2.26 18.98 3.55
N VAL A 279 -2.93 19.90 4.24
CA VAL A 279 -4.11 19.61 5.06
C VAL A 279 -5.30 19.20 4.20
N VAL A 280 -5.57 19.92 3.10
CA VAL A 280 -6.65 19.57 2.17
C VAL A 280 -6.44 18.18 1.57
N ALA A 281 -5.22 17.86 1.13
CA ALA A 281 -4.89 16.53 0.61
C ALA A 281 -5.06 15.42 1.66
N ALA A 282 -4.63 15.66 2.91
CA ALA A 282 -4.86 14.73 4.02
C ALA A 282 -6.35 14.51 4.31
N LEU A 283 -7.17 15.58 4.27
CA LEU A 283 -8.62 15.48 4.44
C LEU A 283 -9.29 14.68 3.31
N PHE A 284 -8.83 14.83 2.06
CA PHE A 284 -9.30 13.98 0.95
C PHE A 284 -8.90 12.52 1.16
N ALA A 285 -7.68 12.26 1.63
CA ALA A 285 -7.23 10.92 1.95
C ALA A 285 -8.11 10.28 3.05
N ILE A 286 -8.40 11.04 4.11
CA ILE A 286 -9.30 10.64 5.21
C ILE A 286 -10.70 10.34 4.68
N ALA A 287 -11.27 11.24 3.86
CA ALA A 287 -12.62 11.07 3.33
C ALA A 287 -12.73 9.82 2.45
N LEU A 288 -11.76 9.60 1.56
CA LEU A 288 -11.77 8.45 0.66
C LEU A 288 -11.53 7.13 1.41
N ARG A 289 -10.52 7.08 2.30
CA ARG A 289 -10.25 5.90 3.15
C ARG A 289 -11.40 5.62 4.11
N GLY A 290 -12.00 6.65 4.69
CA GLY A 290 -13.18 6.55 5.55
C GLY A 290 -14.39 6.02 4.82
N GLY A 291 -14.64 6.49 3.59
CA GLY A 291 -15.69 5.95 2.73
C GLY A 291 -15.48 4.47 2.41
N VAL A 292 -14.26 4.07 2.04
CA VAL A 292 -13.94 2.66 1.78
C VAL A 292 -14.05 1.82 3.06
N ALA A 293 -13.54 2.28 4.20
CA ALA A 293 -13.63 1.57 5.47
C ALA A 293 -15.09 1.38 5.92
N LEU A 294 -15.96 2.37 5.70
CA LEU A 294 -17.40 2.29 5.97
C LEU A 294 -18.10 1.26 5.06
N LEU A 295 -17.74 1.26 3.78
CA LEU A 295 -18.29 0.31 2.80
C LEU A 295 -17.84 -1.13 3.11
N VAL A 296 -16.54 -1.35 3.29
CA VAL A 296 -15.96 -2.69 3.46
C VAL A 296 -16.28 -3.27 4.84
N GLY A 297 -16.07 -2.50 5.90
CA GLY A 297 -16.33 -2.97 7.26
C GLY A 297 -17.83 -3.04 7.52
N PRO A 298 -18.49 -1.95 7.96
CA PRO A 298 -19.89 -1.98 8.35
C PRO A 298 -20.88 -2.49 7.30
N ILE A 299 -20.77 -2.07 6.03
CA ILE A 299 -21.79 -2.35 5.01
C ILE A 299 -21.64 -3.76 4.43
N LEU A 300 -20.42 -4.18 4.07
CA LEU A 300 -20.15 -5.53 3.55
C LEU A 300 -19.92 -6.58 4.65
N GLY A 301 -19.86 -6.17 5.92
CA GLY A 301 -19.72 -7.09 7.05
C GLY A 301 -18.30 -7.65 7.24
N ALA A 302 -17.29 -7.08 6.58
CA ALA A 302 -15.91 -7.55 6.68
C ALA A 302 -15.22 -7.01 7.96
N PRO A 303 -14.01 -7.49 8.31
CA PRO A 303 -13.19 -6.89 9.37
C PRO A 303 -13.11 -5.36 9.27
N ILE A 304 -13.20 -4.68 10.41
CA ILE A 304 -13.09 -3.22 10.48
C ILE A 304 -11.61 -2.85 10.51
N ASN A 305 -11.23 -1.87 9.70
CA ASN A 305 -9.92 -1.26 9.74
C ASN A 305 -9.99 0.22 10.14
N TRP A 306 -8.89 0.69 10.71
CA TRP A 306 -8.61 2.12 10.87
C TRP A 306 -7.56 2.57 9.85
N PHE A 307 -7.17 3.83 9.87
CA PHE A 307 -6.11 4.36 9.01
C PHE A 307 -5.49 5.58 9.66
N PRO A 308 -4.21 5.88 9.40
CA PRO A 308 -3.62 7.13 9.85
C PRO A 308 -4.30 8.31 9.17
N LEU A 309 -4.55 9.36 9.94
CA LEU A 309 -5.18 10.57 9.47
C LEU A 309 -4.21 11.43 8.68
N TYR A 310 -2.91 11.35 8.99
CA TYR A 310 -1.87 12.23 8.44
C TYR A 310 -2.10 13.73 8.70
N LEU A 311 -3.11 14.08 9.51
CA LEU A 311 -3.51 15.45 9.77
C LEU A 311 -2.48 16.19 10.63
N GLY A 312 -1.96 15.52 11.67
CA GLY A 312 -0.87 16.06 12.49
C GLY A 312 0.38 16.39 11.66
N PRO A 313 0.92 15.43 10.89
CA PRO A 313 1.99 15.68 9.92
C PRO A 313 1.68 16.82 8.94
N ALA A 314 0.48 16.84 8.33
CA ALA A 314 0.10 17.86 7.36
C ALA A 314 0.07 19.28 7.97
N VAL A 315 -0.49 19.43 9.17
CA VAL A 315 -0.50 20.71 9.91
C VAL A 315 0.93 21.18 10.17
N VAL A 316 1.81 20.28 10.60
CA VAL A 316 3.21 20.63 10.86
C VAL A 316 3.92 21.11 9.59
N VAL A 317 3.70 20.48 8.44
CA VAL A 317 4.26 20.95 7.16
C VAL A 317 3.73 22.35 6.79
N GLU A 318 2.44 22.62 6.98
CA GLU A 318 1.87 23.96 6.76
C GLU A 318 2.49 25.01 7.68
N LEU A 319 2.73 24.67 8.96
CA LEU A 319 3.37 25.57 9.93
C LEU A 319 4.83 25.86 9.57
N VAL A 320 5.60 24.85 9.17
CA VAL A 320 6.98 25.06 8.68
C VAL A 320 6.98 25.96 7.44
N ALA A 321 5.95 25.86 6.59
CA ALA A 321 5.82 26.66 5.37
C ALA A 321 5.55 28.15 5.63
N LEU A 322 5.19 28.54 6.87
CA LEU A 322 5.07 29.96 7.27
C LEU A 322 6.44 30.62 7.50
N THR A 323 7.52 29.84 7.52
CA THR A 323 8.88 30.35 7.72
C THR A 323 9.58 30.68 6.38
N PRO A 324 10.68 31.47 6.40
CA PRO A 324 11.47 31.73 5.19
C PRO A 324 12.06 30.47 4.54
N LEU A 325 12.04 29.32 5.23
CA LEU A 325 12.51 28.04 4.67
C LEU A 325 11.75 27.65 3.41
N PHE A 326 10.47 28.03 3.27
CA PHE A 326 9.65 27.69 2.09
C PHE A 326 10.29 28.18 0.77
N LYS A 327 11.05 29.28 0.81
CA LYS A 327 11.81 29.81 -0.35
C LYS A 327 13.03 28.95 -0.71
N ARG A 328 13.37 27.96 0.10
CA ARG A 328 14.49 27.01 -0.09
C ARG A 328 13.92 25.59 -0.09
N PRO A 329 13.32 25.11 -1.20
CA PRO A 329 12.52 23.89 -1.21
C PRO A 329 13.19 22.65 -0.61
N ILE A 330 14.50 22.45 -0.87
CA ILE A 330 15.25 21.31 -0.32
C ILE A 330 15.36 21.40 1.21
N ALA A 331 15.70 22.59 1.73
CA ALA A 331 15.78 22.81 3.18
C ALA A 331 14.39 22.73 3.82
N PHE A 332 13.37 23.28 3.17
CA PHE A 332 11.98 23.14 3.56
C PHE A 332 11.56 21.66 3.67
N GLY A 333 11.86 20.85 2.66
CA GLY A 333 11.57 19.42 2.65
C GLY A 333 12.27 18.67 3.78
N ALA A 334 13.56 18.94 4.01
CA ALA A 334 14.34 18.32 5.08
C ALA A 334 13.79 18.67 6.48
N VAL A 335 13.54 19.96 6.75
CA VAL A 335 13.01 20.43 8.03
C VAL A 335 11.58 19.95 8.25
N SER A 336 10.75 19.96 7.20
CA SER A 336 9.39 19.39 7.24
C SER A 336 9.42 17.91 7.55
N GLY A 337 10.34 17.14 6.95
CA GLY A 337 10.52 15.73 7.24
C GLY A 337 10.91 15.47 8.70
N LEU A 338 11.85 16.25 9.26
CA LEU A 338 12.19 16.18 10.67
C LEU A 338 10.98 16.50 11.58
N ALA A 339 10.23 17.55 11.25
CA ALA A 339 9.06 17.97 12.01
C ALA A 339 7.91 16.94 11.93
N VAL A 340 7.72 16.30 10.77
CA VAL A 340 6.79 15.18 10.56
C VAL A 340 7.18 13.98 11.41
N ALA A 341 8.44 13.55 11.39
CA ALA A 341 8.90 12.40 12.17
C ALA A 341 8.95 12.65 13.69
N THR A 342 8.79 13.89 14.15
CA THR A 342 8.81 14.24 15.58
C THR A 342 7.42 14.66 16.04
N VAL A 343 7.07 15.93 15.84
CA VAL A 343 5.79 16.51 16.26
C VAL A 343 4.62 15.89 15.48
N GLY A 344 4.80 15.66 14.18
CA GLY A 344 3.77 15.03 13.34
C GLY A 344 3.39 13.63 13.82
N LEU A 345 4.38 12.77 14.05
CA LEU A 345 4.15 11.43 14.61
C LEU A 345 3.59 11.48 16.03
N TRP A 346 4.03 12.42 16.86
CA TRP A 346 3.44 12.58 18.18
C TRP A 346 1.94 12.92 18.11
N LEU A 347 1.54 13.83 17.23
CA LEU A 347 0.12 14.14 17.00
C LEU A 347 -0.64 12.92 16.44
N GLU A 348 -0.04 12.19 15.49
CA GLU A 348 -0.63 10.98 14.93
C GLU A 348 -0.81 9.88 15.99
N SER A 349 0.11 9.79 16.95
CA SER A 349 0.05 8.80 18.04
C SER A 349 -1.18 8.96 18.93
N LEU A 350 -1.78 10.16 18.99
CA LEU A 350 -3.04 10.40 19.72
C LEU A 350 -4.20 9.65 19.06
N TRP A 351 -4.25 9.67 17.72
CA TRP A 351 -5.24 8.93 16.96
C TRP A 351 -4.99 7.42 17.01
N ILE A 352 -3.75 7.00 16.79
CA ILE A 352 -3.36 5.58 16.91
C ILE A 352 -3.72 5.06 18.30
N GLY A 353 -3.40 5.83 19.35
CA GLY A 353 -3.73 5.51 20.74
C GLY A 353 -5.23 5.38 21.02
N ALA A 354 -6.07 6.09 20.28
CA ALA A 354 -7.51 6.09 20.47
C ALA A 354 -8.24 4.94 19.77
N VAL A 355 -7.78 4.52 18.58
CA VAL A 355 -8.57 3.59 17.74
C VAL A 355 -7.85 2.30 17.34
N TYR A 356 -6.52 2.23 17.37
CA TYR A 356 -5.80 1.02 16.97
C TYR A 356 -5.72 0.00 18.11
N HIS A 357 -5.72 -1.29 17.75
CA HIS A 357 -5.51 -2.40 18.69
C HIS A 357 -4.13 -2.33 19.38
N TYR A 358 -3.13 -1.77 18.70
CA TYR A 358 -1.73 -1.69 19.16
C TYR A 358 -1.26 -0.23 19.26
N PRO A 359 -1.53 0.47 20.38
CA PRO A 359 -1.02 1.81 20.61
C PRO A 359 0.51 1.80 20.79
N TRP A 360 1.19 2.88 20.45
CA TRP A 360 2.65 2.98 20.58
C TRP A 360 3.09 3.24 22.03
N PRO A 361 3.71 2.27 22.74
CA PRO A 361 4.22 2.50 24.08
C PRO A 361 5.36 3.54 24.09
N THR A 362 5.57 4.21 25.22
CA THR A 362 6.64 5.22 25.36
C THR A 362 8.04 4.64 25.12
N LYS A 363 8.27 3.38 25.50
CA LYS A 363 9.59 2.74 25.40
C LYS A 363 10.10 2.56 23.96
N MET A 364 9.22 2.46 22.96
CA MET A 364 9.64 2.23 21.57
C MET A 364 10.04 3.52 20.84
N TRP A 365 9.77 4.70 21.41
CA TRP A 365 9.97 5.98 20.72
C TRP A 365 11.42 6.27 20.35
N GLY A 366 12.38 5.83 21.15
CA GLY A 366 13.80 6.01 20.83
C GLY A 366 14.16 5.37 19.49
N GLU A 367 13.77 4.12 19.28
CA GLU A 367 13.97 3.40 18.02
C GLU A 367 13.04 3.92 16.91
N ALA A 368 11.78 4.22 17.23
CA ALA A 368 10.83 4.77 16.27
C ALA A 368 11.35 6.07 15.65
N LEU A 369 11.91 6.98 16.46
CA LEU A 369 12.52 8.22 15.97
C LEU A 369 13.81 7.96 15.19
N ALA A 370 14.67 7.05 15.68
CA ALA A 370 15.91 6.67 14.99
C ALA A 370 15.66 6.12 13.57
N MET A 371 14.54 5.40 13.38
CA MET A 371 14.11 4.93 12.06
C MET A 371 13.38 6.02 11.25
N SER A 372 12.44 6.73 11.88
CA SER A 372 11.53 7.65 11.18
C SER A 372 12.20 8.93 10.72
N VAL A 373 13.08 9.52 11.53
CA VAL A 373 13.73 10.81 11.23
C VAL A 373 14.56 10.77 9.94
N PRO A 374 15.53 9.85 9.76
CA PRO A 374 16.33 9.84 8.53
C PRO A 374 15.48 9.55 7.29
N VAL A 375 14.49 8.66 7.41
CA VAL A 375 13.55 8.36 6.33
C VAL A 375 12.68 9.57 5.97
N ALA A 376 12.06 10.22 6.95
CA ALA A 376 11.16 11.36 6.74
C ALA A 376 11.89 12.58 6.20
N VAL A 377 13.13 12.84 6.65
CA VAL A 377 13.96 13.92 6.12
C VAL A 377 14.22 13.71 4.62
N LEU A 378 14.64 12.50 4.23
CA LEU A 378 14.97 12.18 2.83
C LEU A 378 13.73 12.13 1.93
N THR A 379 12.63 11.57 2.42
CA THR A 379 11.34 11.55 1.70
C THR A 379 10.72 12.94 1.61
N GLY A 380 10.88 13.80 2.63
CA GLY A 380 10.51 15.21 2.59
C GLY A 380 11.32 15.99 1.55
N ILE A 381 12.63 15.73 1.42
CA ILE A 381 13.43 16.28 0.32
C ILE A 381 12.92 15.77 -1.03
N CYS A 382 12.61 14.48 -1.16
CA CYS A 382 12.02 13.92 -2.39
C CYS A 382 10.68 14.58 -2.73
N GLY A 383 9.82 14.82 -1.73
CA GLY A 383 8.57 15.55 -1.88
C GLY A 383 8.78 16.98 -2.37
N ALA A 384 9.80 17.68 -1.86
CA ALA A 384 10.17 19.00 -2.34
C ALA A 384 10.69 18.98 -3.78
N LEU A 385 11.60 18.06 -4.12
CA LEU A 385 12.10 17.89 -5.49
C LEU A 385 10.97 17.57 -6.47
N PHE A 386 10.02 16.72 -6.07
CA PHE A 386 8.87 16.39 -6.89
C PHE A 386 7.94 17.60 -7.06
N GLY A 387 7.67 18.35 -5.98
CA GLY A 387 6.91 19.60 -6.07
C GLY A 387 7.59 20.65 -6.97
N MET A 388 8.92 20.74 -6.96
CA MET A 388 9.67 21.59 -7.89
C MET A 388 9.45 21.17 -9.35
N VAL A 389 9.44 19.86 -9.65
CA VAL A 389 9.12 19.36 -11.01
C VAL A 389 7.70 19.75 -11.41
N LEU A 390 6.73 19.56 -10.51
CA LEU A 390 5.32 19.87 -10.77
C LEU A 390 5.01 21.38 -10.86
N THR A 391 5.95 22.23 -10.48
CA THR A 391 5.85 23.70 -10.55
C THR A 391 6.87 24.34 -11.50
N GLY A 392 7.60 23.54 -12.30
CA GLY A 392 8.59 24.08 -13.24
C GLY A 392 9.77 24.82 -12.59
N GLN A 393 10.04 24.57 -11.31
CA GLN A 393 11.19 25.15 -10.62
C GLN A 393 12.48 24.45 -10.99
N ARG A 394 13.58 25.20 -10.97
CA ARG A 394 14.91 24.68 -11.32
C ARG A 394 15.42 23.67 -10.30
N LEU A 395 15.60 22.43 -10.72
CA LEU A 395 16.21 21.37 -9.91
C LEU A 395 17.70 21.67 -9.60
N PRO A 396 18.23 21.19 -8.45
CA PRO A 396 19.63 21.42 -8.03
C PRO A 396 20.68 20.78 -8.97
N GLY A 397 20.26 19.86 -9.85
CA GLY A 397 21.11 19.22 -10.85
C GLY A 397 20.91 17.69 -10.87
N ARG A 398 21.22 17.07 -12.02
CA ARG A 398 20.86 15.65 -12.27
C ARG A 398 21.52 14.71 -11.26
N ARG A 399 22.80 14.93 -10.96
CA ARG A 399 23.57 14.09 -10.01
C ARG A 399 23.02 14.20 -8.59
N ILE A 400 22.63 15.39 -8.16
CA ILE A 400 22.08 15.64 -6.82
C ILE A 400 20.72 14.97 -6.69
N GLY A 401 19.83 15.15 -7.68
CA GLY A 401 18.51 14.50 -7.67
C GLY A 401 18.61 12.97 -7.59
N ILE A 402 19.48 12.37 -8.42
CA ILE A 402 19.72 10.91 -8.39
C ILE A 402 20.30 10.47 -7.03
N ALA A 403 21.29 11.20 -6.51
CA ALA A 403 21.92 10.85 -5.23
C ALA A 403 20.93 10.90 -4.07
N VAL A 404 20.04 11.90 -4.04
CA VAL A 404 18.99 12.01 -3.02
C VAL A 404 18.03 10.83 -3.09
N VAL A 405 17.53 10.48 -4.29
CA VAL A 405 16.60 9.33 -4.42
C VAL A 405 17.30 8.01 -4.05
N ALA A 406 18.53 7.79 -4.53
CA ALA A 406 19.29 6.59 -4.19
C ALA A 406 19.55 6.48 -2.69
N LEU A 407 19.95 7.57 -2.03
CA LEU A 407 20.13 7.61 -0.59
C LEU A 407 18.82 7.36 0.15
N THR A 408 17.70 7.92 -0.33
CA THR A 408 16.36 7.68 0.23
C THR A 408 16.00 6.19 0.19
N VAL A 409 16.21 5.54 -0.97
CA VAL A 409 15.96 4.10 -1.13
C VAL A 409 16.84 3.28 -0.19
N LEU A 410 18.13 3.60 -0.06
CA LEU A 410 19.05 2.89 0.85
C LEU A 410 18.66 3.05 2.32
N VAL A 411 18.28 4.26 2.73
CA VAL A 411 17.87 4.53 4.12
C VAL A 411 16.53 3.87 4.45
N ILE A 412 15.56 3.90 3.53
CA ILE A 412 14.32 3.13 3.67
C ILE A 412 14.65 1.63 3.76
N GLY A 413 15.50 1.10 2.88
CA GLY A 413 15.92 -0.30 2.91
C GLY A 413 16.56 -0.70 4.24
N GLY A 414 17.42 0.14 4.81
CA GLY A 414 18.00 -0.09 6.14
C GLY A 414 16.97 -0.05 7.26
N ALA A 415 16.03 0.90 7.23
CA ALA A 415 14.94 0.97 8.20
C ALA A 415 13.98 -0.23 8.08
N VAL A 416 13.66 -0.66 6.87
CA VAL A 416 12.87 -1.87 6.60
C VAL A 416 13.59 -3.11 7.13
N ALA A 417 14.89 -3.27 6.83
CA ALA A 417 15.69 -4.37 7.36
C ALA A 417 15.66 -4.42 8.89
N ASN A 418 15.74 -3.27 9.56
CA ASN A 418 15.61 -3.19 11.02
C ASN A 418 14.20 -3.53 11.53
N GLY A 419 13.15 -3.03 10.87
CA GLY A 419 11.75 -3.31 11.23
C GLY A 419 11.36 -4.79 11.06
N LEU A 420 11.98 -5.47 10.09
CA LEU A 420 11.81 -6.90 9.83
C LEU A 420 12.76 -7.78 10.67
N HIS A 421 13.78 -7.21 11.30
CA HIS A 421 14.71 -7.96 12.13
C HIS A 421 14.06 -8.33 13.46
N ILE A 422 13.89 -9.64 13.69
CA ILE A 422 13.21 -10.19 14.87
C ILE A 422 14.04 -11.30 15.52
N VAL A 423 13.80 -11.51 16.82
CA VAL A 423 14.39 -12.55 17.63
C VAL A 423 13.28 -13.47 18.15
N VAL A 424 13.45 -14.77 17.93
CA VAL A 424 12.57 -15.81 18.48
C VAL A 424 13.30 -16.52 19.62
N PRO A 425 12.78 -16.50 20.86
CA PRO A 425 13.40 -17.21 21.97
C PRO A 425 13.43 -18.73 21.71
N ARG A 426 14.59 -19.36 21.91
CA ARG A 426 14.78 -20.79 21.58
C ARG A 426 14.28 -21.77 22.65
N GLN A 427 14.25 -21.34 23.91
CA GLN A 427 13.99 -22.22 25.06
C GLN A 427 12.78 -21.77 25.88
N ASN A 428 12.17 -20.65 25.54
CA ASN A 428 11.05 -20.11 26.30
C ASN A 428 9.76 -20.83 25.90
N THR A 429 8.86 -20.98 26.85
CA THR A 429 7.58 -21.65 26.66
C THR A 429 6.45 -20.83 27.25
N ALA A 430 5.24 -21.04 26.75
CA ALA A 430 4.02 -20.61 27.43
C ALA A 430 3.20 -21.84 27.86
N THR A 431 2.80 -21.85 29.12
CA THR A 431 1.76 -22.76 29.62
C THR A 431 0.43 -22.04 29.54
N ILE A 432 -0.52 -22.62 28.81
CA ILE A 432 -1.84 -22.04 28.55
C ILE A 432 -2.88 -23.00 29.12
N ALA A 433 -3.61 -22.55 30.13
CA ALA A 433 -4.78 -23.24 30.67
C ALA A 433 -6.04 -22.62 30.10
N LEU A 434 -6.90 -23.44 29.49
CA LEU A 434 -8.13 -23.01 28.84
C LEU A 434 -9.34 -23.39 29.70
N THR A 435 -10.24 -22.44 29.90
CA THR A 435 -11.52 -22.67 30.58
C THR A 435 -12.66 -22.41 29.60
N ASP A 436 -13.48 -23.43 29.36
CA ASP A 436 -14.64 -23.32 28.48
C ASP A 436 -15.64 -22.28 29.00
N GLN A 437 -16.21 -21.52 28.08
CA GLN A 437 -17.21 -20.49 28.35
C GLN A 437 -18.54 -20.84 27.71
N PRO A 438 -19.67 -20.36 28.27
CA PRO A 438 -20.98 -20.53 27.65
C PRO A 438 -20.98 -20.08 26.18
N SER A 439 -21.40 -20.98 25.30
CA SER A 439 -21.32 -20.75 23.86
C SER A 439 -22.35 -21.59 23.10
N PRO A 440 -22.78 -21.17 21.89
CA PRO A 440 -23.74 -21.93 21.09
C PRO A 440 -23.23 -23.34 20.74
N PRO A 441 -24.13 -24.31 20.49
CA PRO A 441 -23.74 -25.66 20.06
C PRO A 441 -22.78 -25.63 18.87
N GLY A 442 -21.69 -26.40 18.96
CA GLY A 442 -20.66 -26.47 17.92
C GLY A 442 -19.67 -25.29 17.88
N ARG A 443 -19.83 -24.27 18.73
CA ARG A 443 -18.92 -23.12 18.82
C ARG A 443 -18.22 -23.11 20.16
N ARG A 444 -16.98 -23.57 20.23
CA ARG A 444 -16.24 -23.61 21.50
C ARG A 444 -15.55 -22.27 21.78
N MET A 445 -15.97 -21.57 22.83
CA MET A 445 -15.32 -20.35 23.32
C MET A 445 -14.55 -20.63 24.61
N VAL A 446 -13.36 -20.08 24.77
CA VAL A 446 -12.48 -20.33 25.92
C VAL A 446 -11.89 -19.04 26.46
N THR A 447 -11.67 -18.96 27.77
CA THR A 447 -10.72 -18.00 28.36
C THR A 447 -9.38 -18.69 28.56
N ALA A 448 -8.29 -17.93 28.45
CA ALA A 448 -6.92 -18.41 28.57
C ALA A 448 -6.24 -17.79 29.79
N ASP A 449 -5.67 -18.64 30.64
CA ASP A 449 -4.75 -18.28 31.71
C ASP A 449 -3.33 -18.71 31.29
N VAL A 450 -2.43 -17.74 31.16
CA VAL A 450 -1.16 -17.87 30.44
C VAL A 450 0.01 -17.62 31.39
N GLN A 451 0.86 -18.61 31.55
CA GLN A 451 2.12 -18.50 32.30
C GLN A 451 3.32 -18.61 31.35
N LEU A 452 4.10 -17.54 31.27
CA LEU A 452 5.34 -17.47 30.52
C LEU A 452 6.51 -18.05 31.33
N THR A 453 7.39 -18.77 30.65
CA THR A 453 8.61 -19.35 31.23
C THR A 453 9.82 -19.00 30.35
N PRO A 454 10.84 -18.32 30.89
CA PRO A 454 10.91 -17.79 32.25
C PRO A 454 9.95 -16.59 32.47
N PRO A 455 9.57 -16.27 33.71
CA PRO A 455 8.56 -15.22 34.00
C PRO A 455 8.98 -13.79 33.58
N ASP A 456 10.27 -13.56 33.39
CA ASP A 456 10.87 -12.27 33.03
C ASP A 456 11.15 -12.14 31.52
N MET A 457 10.71 -13.09 30.69
CA MET A 457 10.95 -13.03 29.24
C MET A 457 10.30 -11.83 28.53
N VAL A 458 9.29 -11.22 29.16
CA VAL A 458 8.63 -10.00 28.68
C VAL A 458 8.78 -8.92 29.76
N SER A 459 9.15 -7.72 29.33
CA SER A 459 9.23 -6.52 30.15
C SER A 459 7.86 -6.13 30.73
N ASN A 460 7.85 -5.12 31.62
CA ASN A 460 6.60 -4.67 32.23
C ASN A 460 5.64 -3.99 31.23
N ASN A 461 6.15 -3.46 30.13
CA ASN A 461 5.38 -2.71 29.14
C ASN A 461 5.69 -3.22 27.72
N PRO A 462 5.34 -4.48 27.37
CA PRO A 462 5.51 -4.96 25.99
C PRO A 462 4.77 -4.09 24.99
N GLU A 463 5.23 -4.08 23.73
CA GLU A 463 4.45 -3.53 22.61
C GLU A 463 3.10 -4.23 22.54
N TRP A 464 3.10 -5.57 22.63
CA TRP A 464 1.87 -6.32 22.86
C TRP A 464 2.09 -7.69 23.52
N LEU A 465 1.05 -8.07 24.27
CA LEU A 465 0.75 -9.45 24.60
C LEU A 465 -0.74 -9.66 24.33
N THR A 466 -1.06 -10.36 23.24
CA THR A 466 -2.44 -10.52 22.77
C THR A 466 -2.75 -11.95 22.39
N ILE A 467 -4.01 -12.35 22.48
CA ILE A 467 -4.51 -13.48 21.70
C ILE A 467 -5.16 -12.94 20.43
N LEU A 468 -4.68 -13.39 19.29
CA LEU A 468 -5.27 -13.14 17.99
C LEU A 468 -6.06 -14.38 17.57
N SER A 469 -7.31 -14.18 17.17
CA SER A 469 -8.13 -15.19 16.49
C SER A 469 -8.54 -14.62 15.14
N TRP A 470 -8.26 -15.31 14.05
CA TRP A 470 -8.56 -14.83 12.69
C TRP A 470 -9.02 -15.96 11.78
N GLN A 471 -9.53 -15.61 10.59
CA GLN A 471 -10.08 -16.54 9.60
C GLN A 471 -11.31 -17.33 10.09
N GLY A 472 -12.08 -16.71 10.98
CA GLY A 472 -13.27 -17.27 11.61
C GLY A 472 -14.54 -17.32 10.76
N ARG A 473 -14.47 -16.86 9.51
CA ARG A 473 -15.58 -16.48 8.61
C ARG A 473 -16.30 -15.20 9.04
N MET A 474 -16.71 -14.38 8.07
CA MET A 474 -17.30 -13.05 8.31
C MET A 474 -18.58 -13.08 9.16
N GLU A 475 -19.37 -14.15 9.08
CA GLU A 475 -20.58 -14.33 9.89
C GLU A 475 -20.28 -14.52 11.40
N ASN A 476 -19.03 -14.78 11.78
CA ASN A 476 -18.61 -14.98 13.16
C ASN A 476 -17.70 -13.83 13.60
N ASN A 477 -18.27 -12.77 14.16
CA ASN A 477 -17.51 -11.57 14.58
C ASN A 477 -16.62 -10.99 13.46
N ARG A 478 -17.11 -10.97 12.21
CA ARG A 478 -16.35 -10.51 11.04
C ARG A 478 -15.11 -11.35 10.74
N GLY A 479 -14.93 -12.49 11.41
CA GLY A 479 -13.79 -13.40 11.25
C GLY A 479 -12.49 -12.93 11.89
N LEU A 480 -12.51 -11.90 12.75
CA LEU A 480 -11.33 -11.38 13.46
C LEU A 480 -11.66 -11.02 14.91
N MET A 481 -10.81 -11.44 15.85
CA MET A 481 -10.86 -11.06 17.25
C MET A 481 -9.44 -10.87 17.80
N VAL A 482 -9.21 -9.75 18.47
CA VAL A 482 -7.94 -9.46 19.15
C VAL A 482 -8.23 -9.15 20.61
N ASP A 483 -7.68 -9.97 21.52
CA ASP A 483 -7.78 -9.76 22.95
C ASP A 483 -6.43 -9.35 23.54
N ARG A 484 -6.40 -8.23 24.28
CA ARG A 484 -5.20 -7.76 24.99
C ARG A 484 -5.21 -8.30 26.40
N LEU A 485 -4.21 -9.10 26.73
CA LEU A 485 -4.20 -9.86 27.98
C LEU A 485 -3.95 -8.93 29.17
N ALA A 486 -4.67 -9.16 30.26
CA ALA A 486 -4.42 -8.51 31.55
C ALA A 486 -3.24 -9.18 32.25
N LYS A 487 -2.28 -8.38 32.75
CA LYS A 487 -1.19 -8.87 33.58
C LYS A 487 -1.70 -9.17 34.99
N VAL A 488 -1.54 -10.41 35.44
CA VAL A 488 -1.93 -10.86 36.78
C VAL A 488 -0.72 -10.87 37.72
N GLY A 489 0.47 -11.19 37.19
CA GLY A 489 1.73 -11.23 37.93
C GLY A 489 2.96 -11.31 37.02
N PRO A 490 4.16 -11.52 37.55
CA PRO A 490 5.36 -11.75 36.75
C PRO A 490 5.18 -12.97 35.82
N GLY A 491 5.26 -12.75 34.50
CA GLY A 491 5.02 -13.79 33.49
C GLY A 491 3.60 -14.35 33.44
N HIS A 492 2.67 -13.86 34.27
CA HIS A 492 1.32 -14.41 34.40
C HIS A 492 0.28 -13.44 33.83
N TYR A 493 -0.50 -13.92 32.87
CA TYR A 493 -1.45 -13.14 32.11
C TYR A 493 -2.77 -13.88 31.93
N ARG A 494 -3.85 -13.14 31.69
CA ARG A 494 -5.17 -13.72 31.44
C ARG A 494 -5.89 -13.01 30.31
N SER A 495 -6.59 -13.77 29.48
CA SER A 495 -7.49 -13.21 28.46
C SER A 495 -8.59 -12.37 29.11
N THR A 496 -8.93 -11.22 28.55
CA THR A 496 -9.97 -10.35 29.12
C THR A 496 -11.38 -10.69 28.64
N GLN A 497 -11.48 -11.53 27.60
CA GLN A 497 -12.72 -11.94 26.97
C GLN A 497 -12.57 -13.35 26.36
N PRO A 498 -13.68 -14.11 26.20
CA PRO A 498 -13.64 -15.44 25.60
C PRO A 498 -13.19 -15.40 24.13
N VAL A 499 -12.22 -16.24 23.76
CA VAL A 499 -11.70 -16.37 22.40
C VAL A 499 -12.20 -17.68 21.75
N PRO A 500 -12.40 -17.71 20.42
CA PRO A 500 -12.87 -18.91 19.73
C PRO A 500 -11.77 -19.97 19.59
N ALA A 501 -12.16 -21.24 19.67
CA ALA A 501 -11.30 -22.40 19.45
C ALA A 501 -12.07 -23.53 18.73
N TRP A 502 -12.70 -23.19 17.61
CA TRP A 502 -13.57 -24.09 16.83
C TRP A 502 -13.56 -23.74 15.34
N GLY A 503 -14.09 -24.63 14.50
CA GLY A 503 -14.29 -24.36 13.07
C GLY A 503 -12.99 -23.96 12.38
N SER A 504 -13.06 -22.94 11.51
CA SER A 504 -11.90 -22.45 10.74
C SER A 504 -11.03 -21.42 11.48
N TRP A 505 -11.38 -21.05 12.72
CA TRP A 505 -10.60 -20.08 13.49
C TRP A 505 -9.16 -20.56 13.67
N LYS A 506 -8.20 -19.65 13.51
CA LYS A 506 -6.83 -19.85 13.97
C LYS A 506 -6.59 -18.93 15.15
N THR A 507 -6.27 -19.49 16.30
CA THR A 507 -6.14 -18.76 17.57
C THR A 507 -4.75 -18.97 18.14
N LEU A 508 -4.05 -17.88 18.44
CA LEU A 508 -2.66 -17.88 18.88
C LEU A 508 -2.39 -16.79 19.91
N LEU A 509 -1.51 -17.09 20.86
CA LEU A 509 -0.90 -16.10 21.75
C LEU A 509 0.26 -15.43 21.00
N ARG A 510 0.29 -14.10 21.00
CA ARG A 510 1.29 -13.26 20.35
C ARG A 510 2.04 -12.42 21.38
N VAL A 511 3.35 -12.32 21.24
CA VAL A 511 4.23 -11.49 22.06
C VAL A 511 5.07 -10.61 21.15
N GLN A 512 5.07 -9.31 21.41
CA GLN A 512 6.14 -8.43 20.94
C GLN A 512 6.73 -7.63 22.11
N ASP A 513 8.05 -7.74 22.25
CA ASP A 513 8.87 -6.92 23.14
C ASP A 513 10.20 -6.52 22.49
N GLY A 514 10.31 -5.28 22.03
CA GLY A 514 11.50 -4.80 21.34
C GLY A 514 11.76 -5.58 20.05
N TYR A 515 12.86 -6.34 20.01
CA TYR A 515 13.21 -7.25 18.89
C TYR A 515 12.54 -8.61 19.00
N THR A 516 12.02 -8.99 20.16
CA THR A 516 11.30 -10.25 20.33
C THR A 516 9.95 -10.13 19.65
N LEU A 517 9.70 -10.96 18.63
CA LEU A 517 8.38 -11.14 18.00
C LEU A 517 8.15 -12.63 17.83
N THR A 518 7.20 -13.17 18.58
CA THR A 518 7.03 -14.62 18.72
C THR A 518 5.60 -14.97 19.09
N ALA A 519 5.21 -16.23 18.87
CA ALA A 519 3.86 -16.69 19.15
C ALA A 519 3.83 -18.15 19.62
N VAL A 520 2.70 -18.53 20.21
CA VAL A 520 2.34 -19.90 20.58
C VAL A 520 0.95 -20.20 20.03
N PRO A 521 0.76 -21.26 19.25
CA PRO A 521 -0.56 -21.59 18.75
C PRO A 521 -1.43 -22.13 19.89
N ILE A 522 -2.71 -21.78 19.90
CA ILE A 522 -3.71 -22.27 20.86
C ILE A 522 -4.61 -23.28 20.14
N TYR A 523 -5.19 -22.86 19.02
CA TYR A 523 -6.07 -23.66 18.17
C TYR A 523 -5.78 -23.41 16.70
N GLU A 524 -5.60 -24.48 15.92
CA GLU A 524 -5.59 -24.42 14.46
C GLU A 524 -6.31 -25.66 13.92
N PRO A 525 -7.27 -25.52 13.00
CA PRO A 525 -7.94 -26.66 12.40
C PRO A 525 -6.95 -27.54 11.61
N ALA A 526 -7.29 -28.82 11.43
CA ALA A 526 -6.64 -29.63 10.41
C ALA A 526 -6.92 -29.03 9.02
N ASP A 527 -5.91 -29.06 8.15
CA ASP A 527 -6.04 -28.60 6.77
C ASP A 527 -5.36 -29.60 5.82
N ASP A 528 -6.18 -30.43 5.18
CA ASP A 528 -5.72 -31.45 4.23
C ASP A 528 -5.18 -30.86 2.93
N ALA A 529 -5.50 -29.59 2.61
CA ALA A 529 -4.98 -28.93 1.41
C ALA A 529 -3.49 -28.55 1.55
N ILE A 530 -3.01 -28.41 2.79
CA ILE A 530 -1.61 -28.09 3.15
C ILE A 530 -1.01 -29.12 4.11
N PRO A 531 -1.29 -30.41 3.90
CA PRO A 531 -1.32 -31.51 4.88
C PRO A 531 -0.88 -31.15 6.31
N ALA A 532 -1.60 -30.23 6.95
CA ALA A 532 -1.20 -29.66 8.22
C ALA A 532 -2.11 -30.19 9.34
N PRO A 533 -1.56 -30.89 10.36
CA PRO A 533 -2.35 -31.58 11.38
C PRO A 533 -3.03 -30.59 12.34
N GLU A 534 -4.21 -30.91 12.86
CA GLU A 534 -4.86 -30.05 13.85
C GLU A 534 -3.93 -29.71 15.03
N VAL A 535 -3.95 -28.46 15.45
CA VAL A 535 -3.42 -28.02 16.74
C VAL A 535 -4.60 -27.87 17.69
N PRO A 536 -4.93 -28.89 18.50
CA PRO A 536 -6.14 -28.85 19.32
C PRO A 536 -6.00 -27.88 20.49
N ALA A 537 -7.12 -27.27 20.88
CA ALA A 537 -7.24 -26.44 22.08
C ALA A 537 -7.37 -27.32 23.33
N LEU A 538 -6.24 -27.80 23.85
CA LEU A 538 -6.22 -28.62 25.07
C LEU A 538 -6.57 -27.79 26.31
N ALA A 539 -7.23 -28.41 27.30
CA ALA A 539 -7.55 -27.75 28.57
C ALA A 539 -6.32 -27.20 29.29
N SER A 540 -5.16 -27.84 29.11
CA SER A 540 -3.86 -27.31 29.49
C SER A 540 -2.82 -27.78 28.49
N SER A 541 -1.91 -26.88 28.10
CA SER A 541 -0.76 -27.21 27.25
C SER A 541 0.44 -26.32 27.56
N THR A 542 1.63 -26.87 27.41
CA THR A 542 2.89 -26.11 27.43
C THR A 542 3.55 -26.26 26.07
N ARG A 543 3.79 -25.14 25.40
CA ARG A 543 4.36 -25.11 24.04
C ARG A 543 5.51 -24.12 23.95
N PRO A 544 6.53 -24.40 23.11
CA PRO A 544 7.60 -23.45 22.86
C PRO A 544 7.10 -22.27 22.03
N PHE A 545 7.75 -21.14 22.24
CA PHE A 545 7.63 -19.98 21.38
C PHE A 545 8.23 -20.26 20.01
N VAL A 546 7.50 -19.89 18.95
CA VAL A 546 7.94 -20.07 17.56
C VAL A 546 7.89 -18.75 16.79
N LEU A 547 8.44 -18.76 15.57
CA LEU A 547 8.29 -17.65 14.64
C LEU A 547 6.80 -17.51 14.28
N GLU A 548 6.21 -16.35 14.56
CA GLU A 548 4.77 -16.13 14.35
C GLU A 548 4.32 -16.40 12.91
N VAL A 549 5.16 -16.08 11.93
CA VAL A 549 4.91 -16.34 10.51
C VAL A 549 4.67 -17.83 10.22
N THR A 550 5.23 -18.77 10.99
CA THR A 550 4.97 -20.21 10.78
C THR A 550 3.56 -20.62 11.21
N ILE A 551 2.88 -19.78 12.00
CA ILE A 551 1.48 -19.96 12.42
C ILE A 551 0.56 -19.17 11.49
N LEU A 552 0.85 -17.88 11.26
CA LEU A 552 0.01 -17.00 10.46
C LEU A 552 0.10 -17.29 8.95
N GLN A 553 1.25 -17.76 8.48
CA GLN A 553 1.47 -18.21 7.11
C GLN A 553 1.79 -19.70 7.11
N ARG A 554 0.96 -20.46 7.83
CA ARG A 554 1.07 -21.92 7.98
C ARG A 554 1.21 -22.66 6.65
N GLU A 555 0.72 -22.02 5.61
CA GLU A 555 0.57 -22.61 4.29
C GLU A 555 1.64 -22.16 3.30
N ARG A 556 2.50 -21.24 3.74
CA ARG A 556 3.79 -21.02 3.09
C ARG A 556 4.63 -22.27 3.32
N ASP A 557 5.26 -22.76 2.27
CA ASP A 557 6.19 -23.89 2.34
C ASP A 557 7.43 -23.49 3.15
N GLN A 558 7.47 -23.93 4.41
CA GLN A 558 8.59 -23.68 5.31
C GLN A 558 9.82 -24.53 4.96
N GLY A 559 9.70 -25.51 4.06
CA GLY A 559 10.79 -26.33 3.55
C GLY A 559 11.49 -25.76 2.30
N ALA A 560 10.93 -24.70 1.71
CA ALA A 560 11.48 -24.11 0.49
C ALA A 560 12.92 -23.57 0.72
N PRO A 561 13.88 -23.80 -0.20
CA PRO A 561 15.26 -23.36 -0.01
C PRO A 561 15.36 -21.84 0.13
N THR A 562 16.01 -21.39 1.21
CA THR A 562 16.16 -19.95 1.51
C THR A 562 16.85 -19.17 0.39
N TRP A 563 17.82 -19.76 -0.30
CA TRP A 563 18.51 -19.11 -1.43
C TRP A 563 17.56 -18.82 -2.60
N LEU A 564 16.57 -19.70 -2.85
CA LEU A 564 15.62 -19.55 -3.94
C LEU A 564 14.60 -18.45 -3.60
N PHE A 565 14.11 -18.43 -2.36
CA PHE A 565 13.27 -17.34 -1.84
C PHE A 565 13.98 -15.98 -1.93
N THR A 566 15.28 -15.98 -1.59
CA THR A 566 16.13 -14.78 -1.64
C THR A 566 16.33 -14.32 -3.08
N ALA A 567 16.65 -15.23 -4.01
CA ALA A 567 16.82 -14.92 -5.43
C ALA A 567 15.52 -14.36 -6.04
N GLY A 568 14.37 -14.97 -5.76
CA GLY A 568 13.06 -14.45 -6.18
C GLY A 568 12.79 -13.05 -5.63
N SER A 569 13.06 -12.82 -4.35
CA SER A 569 12.93 -11.51 -3.71
C SER A 569 13.86 -10.46 -4.33
N ILE A 570 15.07 -10.83 -4.74
CA ILE A 570 16.03 -9.94 -5.44
C ILE A 570 15.52 -9.57 -6.84
N VAL A 571 14.91 -10.52 -7.57
CA VAL A 571 14.30 -10.23 -8.87
C VAL A 571 13.19 -9.19 -8.71
N VAL A 572 12.29 -9.39 -7.74
CA VAL A 572 11.24 -8.41 -7.41
C VAL A 572 11.85 -7.06 -7.08
N LEU A 573 12.87 -7.02 -6.19
CA LEU A 573 13.55 -5.77 -5.82
C LEU A 573 14.12 -5.05 -7.06
N PHE A 574 14.76 -5.78 -7.98
CA PHE A 574 15.29 -5.21 -9.20
C PHE A 574 14.17 -4.57 -10.06
N LEU A 575 13.04 -5.26 -10.23
CA LEU A 575 11.89 -4.73 -10.95
C LEU A 575 11.32 -3.46 -10.29
N THR A 576 11.20 -3.45 -8.96
CA THR A 576 10.79 -2.26 -8.19
C THR A 576 11.74 -1.09 -8.42
N LEU A 577 13.05 -1.34 -8.33
CA LEU A 577 14.08 -0.32 -8.52
C LEU A 577 14.10 0.22 -9.95
N MET A 578 13.78 -0.60 -10.95
CA MET A 578 13.59 -0.14 -12.33
C MET A 578 12.46 0.88 -12.43
N VAL A 579 11.31 0.63 -11.79
CA VAL A 579 10.18 1.57 -11.78
C VAL A 579 10.53 2.87 -11.07
N ILE A 580 11.18 2.81 -9.90
CA ILE A 580 11.66 4.00 -9.17
C ILE A 580 12.67 4.78 -10.02
N THR A 581 13.56 4.08 -10.71
CA THR A 581 14.53 4.69 -11.63
C THR A 581 13.84 5.38 -12.80
N ALA A 582 12.81 4.74 -13.39
CA ALA A 582 12.03 5.31 -14.49
C ALA A 582 11.26 6.57 -14.05
N LEU A 583 10.60 6.55 -12.89
CA LEU A 583 9.95 7.72 -12.31
C LEU A 583 10.95 8.87 -12.08
N THR A 584 12.10 8.56 -11.50
CA THR A 584 13.17 9.54 -11.24
C THR A 584 13.70 10.14 -12.54
N TRP A 585 13.92 9.29 -13.55
CA TRP A 585 14.32 9.72 -14.89
C TRP A 585 13.28 10.63 -15.52
N GLY A 586 12.00 10.27 -15.47
CA GLY A 586 10.94 11.07 -16.06
C GLY A 586 10.76 12.41 -15.36
N ALA A 587 10.83 12.44 -14.03
CA ALA A 587 10.74 13.67 -13.25
C ALA A 587 11.89 14.63 -13.62
N GLY A 588 13.12 14.10 -13.73
CA GLY A 588 14.27 14.86 -14.23
C GLY A 588 14.08 15.32 -15.68
N ARG A 589 13.59 14.44 -16.56
CA ARG A 589 13.34 14.77 -17.97
C ARG A 589 12.35 15.92 -18.12
N LEU A 590 11.28 15.92 -17.33
CA LEU A 590 10.30 16.99 -17.30
C LEU A 590 10.91 18.29 -16.77
N GLY A 591 11.59 18.23 -15.62
CA GLY A 591 12.21 19.40 -14.99
C GLY A 591 13.33 20.07 -15.79
N TYR A 592 14.02 19.34 -16.68
CA TYR A 592 15.07 19.89 -17.55
C TYR A 592 14.58 20.28 -18.95
N ALA A 593 13.32 20.00 -19.29
CA ALA A 593 12.77 20.31 -20.62
C ALA A 593 12.25 21.76 -20.73
N THR A 594 11.97 22.43 -19.61
CA THR A 594 11.54 23.85 -19.56
C THR A 594 12.76 24.78 -19.52
N GLY A 595 12.86 25.69 -20.49
CA GLY A 595 14.04 26.55 -20.72
C GLY A 595 14.24 27.69 -19.71
N GLU A 596 13.17 28.26 -19.16
CA GLU A 596 13.22 29.26 -18.09
C GLU A 596 12.43 28.77 -16.86
N PRO A 597 12.99 28.90 -15.63
CA PRO A 597 12.28 28.49 -14.42
C PRO A 597 11.09 29.41 -14.13
N GLU A 598 9.96 28.85 -13.71
CA GLU A 598 8.84 29.65 -13.19
C GLU A 598 9.25 30.33 -11.86
N PRO A 599 8.89 31.62 -11.64
CA PRO A 599 9.19 32.31 -10.39
C PRO A 599 8.46 31.64 -9.22
N VAL A 600 9.13 31.59 -8.06
CA VAL A 600 8.54 31.08 -6.81
C VAL A 600 7.59 32.15 -6.25
N GLU A 601 6.40 32.24 -6.82
CA GLU A 601 5.32 33.08 -6.30
C GLU A 601 4.42 32.28 -5.36
N GLU A 602 4.04 32.90 -4.24
CA GLU A 602 3.05 32.32 -3.34
C GLU A 602 1.69 32.40 -4.04
N LYS A 603 1.25 31.29 -4.67
CA LYS A 603 -0.07 31.20 -5.31
C LYS A 603 -1.12 31.66 -4.30
N GLN A 604 -1.73 32.83 -4.55
CA GLN A 604 -2.82 33.33 -3.71
C GLN A 604 -4.00 32.36 -3.79
N PRO A 605 -4.83 32.26 -2.72
CA PRO A 605 -6.00 31.42 -2.76
C PRO A 605 -6.93 31.80 -3.91
N VAL A 606 -7.69 30.81 -4.40
CA VAL A 606 -8.71 30.96 -5.43
C VAL A 606 -9.55 32.22 -5.16
N PRO A 607 -9.78 33.09 -6.16
CA PRO A 607 -10.60 34.29 -5.99
C PRO A 607 -11.98 33.91 -5.42
N GLY A 608 -12.29 34.39 -4.21
CA GLY A 608 -13.59 34.15 -3.54
C GLY A 608 -13.52 33.56 -2.13
N ALA A 609 -12.35 33.18 -1.62
CA ALA A 609 -12.21 32.85 -0.20
C ALA A 609 -12.31 34.15 0.64
N PRO A 610 -13.19 34.22 1.67
CA PRO A 610 -13.26 35.40 2.52
C PRO A 610 -11.91 35.62 3.19
N ARG A 611 -11.34 36.81 3.00
CA ARG A 611 -10.14 37.24 3.73
C ARG A 611 -10.50 37.28 5.21
N ALA A 612 -9.91 36.41 6.02
CA ALA A 612 -9.93 36.58 7.47
C ALA A 612 -9.18 37.89 7.77
N ALA A 613 -9.90 38.82 8.40
CA ALA A 613 -9.38 40.09 8.88
C ALA A 613 -8.38 39.90 10.03
#